data_AF-A0A5A7NCA4-F1
#
_entry.id   AF-A0A5A7NCA4-F1
#
_cell.length_a   1.000
_cell.length_b   1.000
_cell.length_c   1.000
_cell.angle_alpha   90.00
_cell.angle_beta   90.00
_cell.angle_gamma   90.00
#
_symmetry.space_group_name_H-M   'P 1'
#
loop_
_entity.id
_entity.type
_entity.pdbx_description
1 polymer ?
#
loop_
_entity_poly.entity_id
_entity_poly.type
_entity_poly.pdbx_seq_one_letter_code
_entity_poly.pdbx_strand_id
1 'polypeptide(L)'
;MVKANRGQSLEATRALPAHYRAVLLYGPDEGLIRERTEAIGKQVVADLTDPFRVVRLGGDQLKATPSLLADELAAFSMTGGRRLVRLDGASDSMAPSIAEALTAGGDSFYW
;
A
#
# COMPACT_ATOMS: atom_id res chain seq x y z
N MET A 1 12.57 7.78 1.98
CA MET A 1 11.45 7.56 2.91
C MET A 1 11.10 8.91 3.53
N VAL A 2 9.89 9.44 3.29
CA VAL A 2 9.47 10.72 3.88
C VAL A 2 8.58 10.42 5.08
N LYS A 3 8.98 10.96 6.24
CA LYS A 3 8.19 10.86 7.48
C LYS A 3 7.38 12.14 7.63
N ALA A 4 6.06 12.01 7.67
CA ALA A 4 5.15 13.11 7.93
C ALA A 4 4.52 12.96 9.33
N ASN A 5 4.62 14.00 10.16
CA ASN A 5 3.98 14.04 11.49
C ASN A 5 2.50 14.45 11.40
N ARG A 6 1.75 14.42 12.51
CA ARG A 6 0.29 14.68 12.56
C ARG A 6 -0.17 15.92 11.77
N GLY A 7 0.58 17.03 11.80
CA GLY A 7 0.28 18.24 11.01
C GLY A 7 0.66 18.15 9.52
N GLN A 8 1.78 17.52 9.19
CA GLN A 8 2.28 17.35 7.82
C GLN A 8 1.58 16.21 7.06
N SER A 9 1.01 15.26 7.81
CA SER A 9 0.32 14.11 7.25
C SER A 9 -0.88 14.54 6.42
N LEU A 10 -1.62 15.59 6.83
CA LEU A 10 -2.78 16.07 6.07
C LEU A 10 -2.39 16.55 4.67
N GLU A 11 -1.31 17.34 4.53
CA GLU A 11 -0.82 17.80 3.22
C GLU A 11 -0.22 16.67 2.40
N ALA A 12 0.56 15.77 3.02
CA ALA A 12 1.11 14.59 2.34
C ALA A 12 0.01 13.63 1.83
N THR A 13 -1.18 13.66 2.46
CA THR A 13 -2.35 12.90 2.03
C THR A 13 -3.15 13.64 0.93
N ARG A 14 -2.93 14.93 0.64
CA ARG A 14 -3.75 15.65 -0.36
C ARG A 14 -3.43 15.26 -1.80
N ALA A 15 -2.15 15.03 -2.09
CA ALA A 15 -1.68 14.61 -3.40
C ALA A 15 -0.42 13.78 -3.20
N LEU A 16 -0.54 12.45 -3.27
CA LEU A 16 0.59 11.54 -3.18
C LEU A 16 1.40 11.61 -4.48
N PRO A 17 2.67 12.06 -4.46
CA PRO A 17 3.50 12.09 -5.66
C PRO A 17 3.67 10.69 -6.28
N ALA A 18 3.67 10.63 -7.62
CA ALA A 18 3.68 9.37 -8.36
C ALA A 18 4.88 8.45 -8.05
N HIS A 19 6.02 9.04 -7.64
CA HIS A 19 7.24 8.29 -7.32
C HIS A 19 7.19 7.55 -5.97
N TYR A 20 6.20 7.80 -5.11
CA TYR A 20 6.03 7.00 -3.91
C TYR A 20 5.43 5.64 -4.26
N ARG A 21 6.19 4.58 -3.94
CA ARG A 21 5.78 3.19 -4.13
C ARG A 21 5.04 2.61 -2.92
N ALA A 22 5.23 3.17 -1.72
CA ALA A 22 4.59 2.71 -0.50
C ALA A 22 4.34 3.82 0.50
N VAL A 23 3.31 3.63 1.33
CA VAL A 23 2.95 4.51 2.45
C VAL A 23 2.72 3.64 3.69
N LEU A 24 3.39 3.98 4.79
CA LEU A 24 3.14 3.37 6.09
C LEU A 24 2.32 4.33 6.95
N LEU A 25 1.15 3.87 7.37
CA LEU A 25 0.30 4.57 8.34
C LEU A 25 0.41 3.82 9.67
N TYR A 26 0.87 4.51 10.70
CA TYR A 26 1.10 3.94 12.03
C TYR A 26 0.69 4.94 13.12
N GLY A 27 0.05 4.43 14.17
CA GLY A 27 -0.39 5.21 15.32
C GLY A 27 -1.44 4.48 16.15
N PRO A 28 -1.80 5.03 17.33
CA PRO A 28 -2.77 4.42 18.24
C PRO A 28 -4.24 4.63 17.85
N ASP A 29 -4.52 5.49 16.85
CA ASP A 29 -5.86 5.87 16.44
C ASP A 29 -6.25 5.14 15.15
N GLU A 30 -6.89 3.99 15.30
CA GLU A 30 -7.31 3.14 14.17
C GLU A 30 -8.35 3.83 13.28
N GLY A 31 -9.22 4.67 13.85
CA GLY A 31 -10.22 5.42 13.10
C GLY A 31 -9.54 6.39 12.13
N LEU A 32 -8.60 7.17 12.63
CA LEU A 32 -7.82 8.11 11.82
C LEU A 32 -6.94 7.39 10.78
N ILE A 33 -6.34 6.25 11.14
CA ILE A 33 -5.58 5.43 10.18
C ILE A 33 -6.49 4.96 9.06
N ARG A 34 -7.67 4.44 9.38
CA ARG A 34 -8.62 3.94 8.39
C ARG A 34 -9.08 5.03 7.43
N GLU A 35 -9.49 6.19 7.95
CA GLU A 35 -9.88 7.34 7.13
C GLU A 35 -8.77 7.76 6.17
N ARG A 36 -7.52 7.80 6.65
CA ARG A 36 -6.36 8.16 5.83
C ARG A 36 -6.03 7.10 4.79
N THR A 37 -6.10 5.82 5.14
CA THR A 37 -5.88 4.72 4.18
C THR A 37 -6.87 4.82 3.04
N GLU A 38 -8.14 5.12 3.32
CA GLU A 38 -9.17 5.31 2.30
C GLU A 38 -8.89 6.55 1.43
N ALA A 39 -8.50 7.67 2.04
CA ALA A 39 -8.17 8.90 1.32
C ALA A 39 -6.94 8.74 0.39
N ILE A 40 -5.90 8.03 0.83
CA ILE A 40 -4.71 7.76 0.02
C ILE A 40 -5.03 6.74 -1.07
N GLY A 41 -5.75 5.67 -0.73
CA GLY A 41 -6.11 4.64 -1.69
C GLY A 41 -6.89 5.21 -2.88
N LYS A 42 -7.83 6.14 -2.62
CA LYS A 42 -8.64 6.82 -3.65
C LYS A 42 -7.81 7.67 -4.63
N GLN A 43 -6.59 8.05 -4.28
CA GLN A 43 -5.67 8.74 -5.21
C GLN A 43 -4.95 7.78 -6.15
N VAL A 44 -4.88 6.48 -5.80
CA VAL A 44 -4.25 5.45 -6.63
C VAL A 44 -5.29 4.75 -7.51
N VAL A 45 -6.44 4.40 -6.92
CA VAL A 45 -7.56 3.73 -7.60
C VAL A 45 -8.86 4.43 -7.21
N ALA A 46 -9.68 4.79 -8.20
CA ALA A 46 -10.93 5.51 -7.95
C ALA A 46 -11.95 4.67 -7.16
N ASP A 47 -11.99 3.36 -7.41
CA ASP A 47 -12.84 2.40 -6.70
C ASP A 47 -11.99 1.45 -5.83
N LEU A 48 -12.15 1.56 -4.51
CA LEU A 48 -11.45 0.73 -3.53
C LEU A 48 -12.01 -0.67 -3.34
N THR A 49 -13.09 -0.98 -4.05
CA THR A 49 -13.76 -2.28 -4.05
C THR A 49 -13.48 -3.09 -5.31
N ASP A 50 -12.73 -2.52 -6.26
CA ASP A 50 -12.33 -3.18 -7.50
C ASP A 50 -11.36 -4.34 -7.20
N PRO A 51 -11.77 -5.61 -7.40
CA PRO A 51 -10.95 -6.78 -7.08
C PRO A 51 -9.75 -6.95 -8.04
N PHE A 52 -9.75 -6.29 -9.19
CA PHE A 52 -8.65 -6.36 -10.16
C PHE A 52 -7.55 -5.33 -9.88
N ARG A 53 -7.88 -4.29 -9.13
CA ARG A 53 -6.99 -3.17 -8.84
C ARG A 53 -6.64 -3.03 -7.37
N VAL A 54 -7.39 -3.67 -6.48
CA VAL A 54 -7.21 -3.57 -5.03
C VAL A 54 -7.11 -4.95 -4.41
N VAL A 55 -6.00 -5.18 -3.72
CA VAL A 55 -5.80 -6.39 -2.89
C VAL A 55 -5.71 -5.96 -1.44
N ARG A 56 -6.38 -6.70 -0.57
CA ARG A 56 -6.25 -6.55 0.88
C ARG A 56 -5.64 -7.81 1.45
N LEU A 57 -4.51 -7.65 2.11
CA LEU A 57 -3.79 -8.71 2.79
C LEU A 57 -3.86 -8.46 4.30
N GLY A 58 -4.17 -9.51 5.05
CA GLY A 58 -4.03 -9.50 6.50
C GLY A 58 -2.61 -9.89 6.93
N GLY A 59 -2.16 -9.37 8.07
CA GLY A 59 -0.86 -9.74 8.64
C GLY A 59 -0.67 -11.27 8.81
N ASP A 60 -1.73 -12.01 9.12
CA ASP A 60 -1.65 -13.47 9.27
C ASP A 60 -1.48 -14.21 7.94
N GLN A 61 -2.01 -13.67 6.84
CA GLN A 61 -1.77 -14.21 5.50
C GLN A 61 -0.30 -14.02 5.10
N LEU A 62 0.28 -12.86 5.41
CA LEU A 62 1.68 -12.60 5.12
C LEU A 62 2.64 -13.44 5.99
N LYS A 63 2.28 -13.69 7.26
CA LYS A 63 3.03 -14.62 8.12
C LYS A 63 3.00 -16.05 7.57
N ALA A 64 1.85 -16.51 7.09
CA ALA A 64 1.72 -17.86 6.53
C ALA A 64 2.44 -18.00 5.18
N THR A 65 2.47 -16.93 4.37
CA THR A 65 3.09 -16.93 3.05
C THR A 65 3.83 -15.61 2.80
N PRO A 66 5.12 -15.52 3.15
CA PRO A 66 5.92 -14.30 3.02
C PRO A 66 6.05 -13.75 1.59
N SER A 67 6.04 -14.61 0.58
CA SER A 67 6.16 -14.22 -0.84
C SER A 67 4.90 -13.54 -1.38
N LEU A 68 3.75 -13.72 -0.71
CA LEU A 68 2.44 -13.27 -1.19
C LEU A 68 2.41 -11.77 -1.48
N LEU A 69 3.08 -10.96 -0.66
CA LEU A 69 3.13 -9.51 -0.87
C LEU A 69 3.91 -9.15 -2.15
N ALA A 70 5.02 -9.83 -2.41
CA ALA A 70 5.83 -9.58 -3.61
C ALA A 70 5.07 -10.02 -4.88
N ASP A 71 4.40 -11.17 -4.81
CA ASP A 71 3.60 -11.70 -5.91
C ASP A 71 2.46 -10.74 -6.29
N GLU A 72 1.73 -10.20 -5.30
CA GLU A 72 0.63 -9.27 -5.55
C GLU A 72 1.09 -7.89 -6.07
N LEU A 73 2.27 -7.44 -5.65
CA LEU A 73 2.89 -6.21 -6.18
C LEU A 73 3.40 -6.39 -7.62
N ALA A 74 3.87 -7.58 -7.97
CA ALA A 74 4.34 -7.92 -9.32
C ALA A 74 3.18 -8.25 -10.29
N ALA A 75 2.02 -8.64 -9.76
CA ALA A 75 0.88 -9.04 -10.56
C ALA A 75 0.28 -7.87 -11.35
N PHE A 76 0.29 -8.00 -12.67
CA PHE A 76 -0.23 -7.01 -13.61
C PHE A 76 -1.71 -6.68 -13.36
N SER A 77 -2.06 -5.40 -13.52
CA SER A 77 -3.46 -5.00 -13.60
C SER A 77 -3.99 -5.25 -15.01
N MET A 78 -5.02 -6.10 -15.15
CA MET A 78 -5.59 -6.46 -16.45
C MET A 78 -6.23 -5.27 -17.19
N THR A 79 -6.60 -4.20 -16.47
CA THR A 79 -7.25 -3.00 -17.01
C THR A 79 -6.28 -1.83 -17.22
N GLY A 80 -4.99 -2.03 -16.95
CA GLY A 80 -3.97 -0.99 -17.01
C GLY A 80 -3.98 -0.04 -15.79
N GLY A 81 -2.91 0.75 -15.68
CA GLY A 81 -2.73 1.71 -14.58
C GLY A 81 -2.23 1.10 -13.26
N ARG A 82 -2.21 1.92 -12.21
CA ARG A 82 -1.68 1.53 -10.90
C ARG A 82 -2.63 0.58 -10.16
N ARG A 83 -2.05 -0.45 -9.54
CA ARG A 83 -2.67 -1.37 -8.57
C ARG A 83 -2.35 -0.92 -7.14
N LEU A 84 -3.29 -1.13 -6.22
CA LEU A 84 -3.17 -0.86 -4.79
C LEU A 84 -3.13 -2.19 -4.02
N VAL A 85 -2.04 -2.46 -3.31
CA VAL A 85 -1.95 -3.57 -2.35
C VAL A 85 -1.95 -2.97 -0.94
N ARG A 86 -2.94 -3.34 -0.14
CA ARG A 86 -3.13 -2.88 1.23
C ARG A 86 -2.81 -4.02 2.19
N LEU A 87 -1.87 -3.81 3.10
CA LEU A 87 -1.55 -4.72 4.19
C LEU A 87 -2.11 -4.15 5.49
N ASP A 88 -3.07 -4.86 6.09
CA ASP A 88 -3.64 -4.53 7.39
C ASP A 88 -2.96 -5.34 8.51
N GLY A 89 -2.68 -4.70 9.64
CA GLY A 89 -2.08 -5.36 10.81
C GLY A 89 -0.60 -5.70 10.67
N ALA A 90 0.17 -4.91 9.93
CA ALA A 90 1.62 -5.09 9.81
C ALA A 90 2.33 -4.98 11.18
N SER A 91 3.32 -5.84 11.42
CA SER A 91 4.15 -5.91 12.63
C SER A 91 5.62 -6.07 12.26
N ASP A 92 6.52 -5.85 13.22
CA ASP A 92 7.97 -5.87 12.97
C ASP A 92 8.47 -7.20 12.37
N SER A 93 7.87 -8.32 12.73
CA SER A 93 8.19 -9.63 12.16
C SER A 93 7.99 -9.73 10.64
N MET A 94 7.18 -8.85 10.05
CA MET A 94 6.92 -8.81 8.60
C MET A 94 7.86 -7.85 7.86
N ALA A 95 8.70 -7.09 8.57
CA ALA A 95 9.60 -6.11 7.96
C ALA A 95 10.51 -6.70 6.86
N PRO A 96 11.09 -7.91 7.00
CA PRO A 96 11.89 -8.52 5.93
C PRO A 96 11.09 -8.76 4.65
N SER A 97 9.88 -9.34 4.76
CA SER A 97 8.99 -9.60 3.63
C SER A 97 8.56 -8.32 2.92
N ILE A 98 8.27 -7.26 3.69
CA ILE A 98 7.91 -5.95 3.13
C ILE A 98 9.10 -5.34 2.40
N ALA A 99 10.30 -5.40 2.98
CA ALA A 99 11.51 -4.86 2.35
C ALA A 99 11.84 -5.58 1.02
N GLU A 100 11.72 -6.90 1.00
CA GLU A 100 11.89 -7.71 -0.21
C GLU A 100 10.87 -7.30 -1.29
N ALA A 101 9.59 -7.23 -0.93
CA ALA A 101 8.51 -6.89 -1.84
C ALA A 101 8.66 -5.48 -2.45
N LEU A 102 9.16 -4.51 -1.67
CA LEU A 102 9.45 -3.15 -2.16
C LEU A 102 10.66 -3.09 -3.09
N THR A 103 11.59 -4.04 -2.96
CA THR A 103 12.76 -4.15 -3.86
C THR A 103 12.38 -4.87 -5.15
N ALA A 104 11.49 -5.85 -5.07
CA ALA A 104 10.97 -6.62 -6.21
C ALA A 104 9.91 -5.86 -7.05
N GLY A 105 9.23 -4.86 -6.45
CA GLY A 105 8.08 -4.17 -7.02
C GLY A 105 8.34 -3.50 -8.36
N GLY A 106 7.73 -4.08 -9.41
CA GLY A 106 7.84 -3.70 -10.80
C GLY A 106 7.32 -2.29 -11.11
N ASP A 107 8.14 -1.54 -11.83
CA ASP A 107 7.71 -0.34 -12.55
C ASP A 107 6.77 -0.77 -13.69
N SER A 108 5.46 -0.88 -13.41
CA SER A 108 4.46 -0.90 -14.48
C SER A 108 4.28 0.53 -15.01
N PHE A 109 5.36 1.05 -15.60
CA PHE A 109 5.40 2.21 -16.48
C PHE A 109 5.44 1.69 -17.90
N TYR A 110 4.32 1.22 -18.43
CA TYR A 110 4.15 1.05 -19.87
C TYR A 110 2.79 1.62 -20.31
N TRP A 111 2.94 2.67 -21.13
CA TRP A 111 2.02 3.55 -21.87
C TRP A 111 1.04 4.43 -21.09
#